data_AF-A0A7H8GCW2-F1
#
_entry.id   AF-A0A7H8GCW2-F1
#
_cell.length_a   1.000
_cell.length_b   1.000
_cell.length_c   1.000
_cell.angle_alpha   90.00
_cell.angle_beta   90.00
_cell.angle_gamma   90.00
#
_symmetry.space_group_name_H-M   'P 1'
#
loop_
_entity.id
_entity.type
_entity.pdbx_description
1 polymer ?
#
loop_
_entity_poly.entity_id
_entity_poly.type
_entity_poly.pdbx_seq_one_letter_code
_entity_poly.pdbx_strand_id
1 'polypeptide(L)'
;MTDSGRFAMIWLQRLLLVVGAFACMLYFAAHALSNAFMLLMDRENFIPAQSSIWTFEPYEINQGSSSYWLYGEDRDNYYFFAYVPEHSYRVIAKDNGCAGFDKRDVRTWCMDHAVEVRR
;
A
#
# COMPACT_ATOMS: atom_id res chain seq x y z
N MET A 1 24.04 2.65 40.77
CA MET A 1 22.77 2.73 40.01
C MET A 1 21.66 2.23 40.91
N THR A 2 20.74 3.11 41.32
CA THR A 2 19.69 2.82 42.30
C THR A 2 18.55 2.00 41.66
N ASP A 3 17.99 1.06 42.43
CA ASP A 3 16.94 0.13 41.99
C ASP A 3 15.70 0.86 41.43
N SER A 4 15.40 2.06 41.96
CA SER A 4 14.34 2.96 41.51
C SER A 4 14.47 3.39 40.04
N GLY A 5 15.70 3.64 39.56
CA GLY A 5 15.94 4.02 38.15
C GLY A 5 15.70 2.86 37.18
N ARG A 6 15.94 1.62 37.64
CA ARG A 6 15.68 0.40 36.86
C ARG A 6 14.18 0.12 36.74
N PHE A 7 13.41 0.32 37.81
CA PHE A 7 11.95 0.22 37.76
C PHE A 7 11.31 1.27 36.85
N ALA A 8 11.72 2.54 36.98
CA ALA A 8 11.23 3.62 36.12
C ALA A 8 11.52 3.36 34.63
N MET A 9 12.71 2.85 34.31
CA MET A 9 13.08 2.47 32.93
C MET A 9 12.19 1.34 32.38
N ILE A 10 11.88 0.32 33.18
CA ILE A 10 11.00 -0.79 32.78
C ILE A 10 9.58 -0.29 32.49
N TRP A 11 9.04 0.59 33.34
CA TRP A 11 7.70 1.16 33.13
C TRP A 11 7.63 2.06 31.90
N LEU A 12 8.65 2.89 31.68
CA LEU A 12 8.76 3.71 30.48
C LEU A 12 8.85 2.84 29.21
N GLN A 13 9.69 1.80 29.22
CA GLN A 13 9.80 0.87 28.11
C GLN A 13 8.46 0.19 27.80
N ARG A 14 7.74 -0.28 28.81
CA ARG A 14 6.41 -0.89 28.64
C ARG A 14 5.40 0.10 28.07
N LEU A 15 5.40 1.34 28.55
CA LEU A 15 4.52 2.39 28.03
C LEU A 15 4.80 2.65 26.55
N LEU A 16 6.07 2.79 26.17
CA LEU A 16 6.47 2.99 24.78
C LEU A 16 6.05 1.81 23.88
N LEU A 17 6.17 0.58 24.36
CA LEU A 17 5.71 -0.61 23.62
C LEU A 17 4.19 -0.59 23.41
N VAL A 18 3.41 -0.23 24.43
CA VAL A 18 1.94 -0.13 24.32
C VAL A 18 1.54 0.96 23.35
N VAL A 19 2.15 2.14 23.44
CA VAL A 19 1.88 3.26 22.53
C VAL A 19 2.26 2.89 21.10
N GLY A 20 3.42 2.26 20.90
CA GLY A 20 3.87 1.79 19.59
C GLY A 20 2.90 0.76 18.99
N ALA A 21 2.49 -0.24 19.78
CA ALA A 21 1.53 -1.25 19.33
C ALA A 21 0.18 -0.64 18.95
N PHE A 22 -0.31 0.32 19.75
CA PHE A 22 -1.57 1.01 19.47
C PHE A 22 -1.49 1.86 18.21
N ALA A 23 -0.39 2.59 18.00
CA ALA A 23 -0.16 3.36 16.77
C ALA A 23 -0.12 2.46 15.53
N CYS A 24 0.58 1.32 15.59
CA CYS A 24 0.58 0.34 14.51
C CYS A 24 -0.82 -0.19 14.22
N MET A 25 -1.60 -0.52 15.27
CA MET A 25 -2.97 -0.99 15.11
C MET A 25 -3.85 0.05 14.40
N LEU A 26 -3.77 1.31 14.80
CA LEU A 26 -4.53 2.40 14.18
C LEU A 26 -4.13 2.61 12.70
N TYR A 27 -2.84 2.54 12.40
CA TYR A 27 -2.33 2.66 11.04
C TYR A 27 -2.93 1.59 10.11
N PHE A 28 -2.81 0.31 10.47
CA PHE A 28 -3.37 -0.79 9.65
C PHE A 28 -4.90 -0.75 9.59
N ALA A 29 -5.57 -0.36 10.68
CA ALA A 29 -7.03 -0.20 10.69
C ALA A 29 -7.49 0.91 9.73
N ALA A 30 -6.75 2.02 9.64
CA ALA A 30 -7.06 3.10 8.70
C ALA A 30 -6.95 2.64 7.24
N HIS A 31 -5.89 1.92 6.89
CA HIS A 31 -5.74 1.31 5.56
C HIS A 31 -6.88 0.34 5.24
N ALA A 32 -7.20 -0.57 6.17
CA ALA A 32 -8.27 -1.53 5.95
C ALA A 32 -9.64 -0.88 5.77
N LEU A 33 -9.95 0.15 6.56
CA LEU A 33 -11.20 0.90 6.41
C LEU A 33 -11.26 1.65 5.08
N SER A 34 -10.17 2.32 4.70
CA SER A 34 -10.06 3.04 3.43
C SER A 34 -10.20 2.10 2.23
N ASN A 35 -9.48 0.99 2.23
CA ASN A 35 -9.54 -0.02 1.18
C ASN A 35 -10.90 -0.71 1.13
N ALA A 36 -11.52 -1.04 2.27
CA ALA A 36 -12.88 -1.56 2.31
C ALA A 36 -13.88 -0.57 1.70
N PHE A 37 -13.76 0.71 2.03
CA PHE A 37 -14.63 1.75 1.46
C PHE A 37 -14.42 1.89 -0.05
N MET A 38 -13.18 1.89 -0.52
CA MET A 38 -12.84 1.89 -1.95
C MET A 38 -13.50 0.74 -2.71
N LEU A 39 -13.44 -0.48 -2.16
CA LEU A 39 -14.08 -1.67 -2.74
C LEU A 39 -15.61 -1.59 -2.77
N LEU A 40 -16.22 -0.85 -1.82
CA LEU A 40 -17.67 -0.66 -1.76
C LEU A 40 -18.17 0.41 -2.75
N MET A 41 -17.37 1.44 -3.02
CA MET A 41 -17.78 2.61 -3.81
C MET A 41 -17.81 2.34 -5.31
N ASP A 42 -16.93 1.49 -5.81
CA ASP A 42 -16.87 1.15 -7.23
C ASP A 42 -16.56 -0.34 -7.42
N ARG A 43 -17.33 -1.03 -8.28
CA ARG A 43 -17.17 -2.47 -8.53
C ARG A 43 -15.88 -2.78 -9.29
N GLU A 44 -15.32 -1.77 -9.96
CA GLU A 44 -14.06 -1.91 -10.67
C GLU A 44 -12.86 -1.83 -9.75
N ASN A 45 -13.03 -1.37 -8.50
CA ASN A 45 -11.98 -1.47 -7.51
C ASN A 45 -11.71 -2.92 -7.09
N PHE A 46 -10.44 -3.20 -6.86
CA PHE A 46 -9.95 -4.45 -6.29
C PHE A 46 -8.65 -4.19 -5.55
N ILE A 47 -8.22 -5.15 -4.74
CA ILE A 47 -6.88 -5.14 -4.14
C ILE A 47 -5.97 -6.00 -5.00
N PRO A 48 -4.78 -5.52 -5.43
CA PRO A 48 -3.80 -6.33 -6.12
C PRO A 48 -3.48 -7.63 -5.36
N ALA A 49 -3.32 -8.75 -6.07
CA ALA A 49 -3.09 -10.07 -5.47
C ALA A 49 -1.77 -10.17 -4.68
N GLN A 50 -0.78 -9.32 -4.98
CA GLN A 50 0.48 -9.22 -4.25
C GLN A 50 0.37 -8.36 -2.98
N SER A 51 -0.74 -7.64 -2.83
CA SER A 51 -1.01 -6.77 -1.70
C SER A 51 -2.14 -7.30 -0.82
N SER A 52 -2.58 -6.49 0.13
CA SER A 52 -3.68 -6.81 1.02
C SER A 52 -4.52 -5.58 1.35
N ILE A 53 -5.73 -5.81 1.85
CA ILE A 53 -6.61 -4.74 2.34
C ILE A 53 -5.94 -3.89 3.45
N TRP A 54 -4.93 -4.43 4.14
CA TRP A 54 -4.24 -3.75 5.24
C TRP A 54 -3.07 -2.88 4.78
N THR A 55 -2.56 -3.09 3.57
CA THR A 55 -1.26 -2.53 3.13
C THR A 55 -1.33 -1.79 1.81
N PHE A 56 -2.35 -2.06 0.99
CA PHE A 56 -2.52 -1.35 -0.27
C PHE A 56 -2.82 0.13 -0.03
N GLU A 57 -2.18 1.00 -0.79
CA GLU A 57 -2.35 2.43 -0.73
C GLU A 57 -2.51 2.99 -2.15
N PRO A 58 -3.75 3.26 -2.60
CA PRO A 58 -3.96 3.97 -3.85
C PRO A 58 -3.55 5.44 -3.68
N TYR A 59 -2.77 5.98 -4.62
CA TYR A 59 -2.33 7.38 -4.58
C TYR A 59 -2.75 8.20 -5.80
N GLU A 60 -3.34 7.55 -6.81
CA GLU A 60 -3.99 8.24 -7.92
C GLU A 60 -5.31 7.55 -8.24
N ILE A 61 -6.39 8.33 -8.28
CA ILE A 61 -7.75 7.87 -8.53
C ILE A 61 -8.23 8.46 -9.85
N ASN A 62 -8.93 7.66 -10.65
CA ASN A 62 -9.56 8.12 -11.88
C ASN A 62 -10.53 9.27 -11.59
N GLN A 63 -10.35 10.39 -12.31
CA GLN A 63 -11.18 11.60 -12.17
C GLN A 63 -12.38 11.61 -13.15
N GLY A 64 -12.59 10.51 -13.89
CA GLY A 64 -13.72 10.34 -14.78
C GLY A 64 -15.01 9.95 -14.07
N SER A 65 -15.92 9.30 -14.78
CA SER A 65 -17.25 8.90 -14.25
C SER A 65 -17.21 7.73 -13.26
N SER A 66 -16.05 7.12 -13.02
CA SER A 66 -15.83 5.96 -12.14
C SER A 66 -14.60 6.23 -11.28
N SER A 67 -14.61 5.73 -10.04
CA SER A 67 -13.62 6.06 -9.00
C SER A 67 -12.68 4.89 -8.69
N TYR A 68 -12.22 4.21 -9.75
CA TYR A 68 -11.18 3.20 -9.60
C TYR A 68 -9.79 3.82 -9.38
N TRP A 69 -8.91 3.10 -8.67
CA TRP A 69 -7.52 3.50 -8.52
C TRP A 69 -6.75 3.29 -9.84
N LEU A 70 -5.96 4.30 -10.23
CA LEU A 70 -5.06 4.24 -11.39
C LEU A 70 -3.67 3.77 -10.98
N TYR A 71 -3.16 4.32 -9.89
CA TYR A 71 -1.87 3.95 -9.33
C TYR A 71 -1.99 3.69 -7.83
N GLY A 72 -1.29 2.66 -7.37
CA GLY A 72 -1.19 2.32 -5.97
C GLY A 72 0.16 1.74 -5.61
N GLU A 73 0.42 1.56 -4.33
CA GLU A 73 1.62 0.94 -3.81
C GLU A 73 1.34 0.12 -2.55
N ASP A 74 2.29 -0.74 -2.19
CA ASP A 74 2.40 -1.27 -0.84
C ASP A 74 3.86 -1.21 -0.39
N ARG A 75 4.27 -2.03 0.58
CA ARG A 75 5.65 -2.04 1.06
C ARG A 75 6.67 -2.41 -0.02
N ASP A 76 6.30 -3.29 -0.95
CA ASP A 76 7.25 -3.98 -1.83
C ASP A 76 7.04 -3.63 -3.30
N ASN A 77 5.84 -3.21 -3.73
CA ASN A 77 5.51 -3.04 -5.14
C ASN A 77 4.80 -1.71 -5.42
N TYR A 78 4.91 -1.28 -6.68
CA TYR A 78 4.03 -0.31 -7.33
C TYR A 78 3.04 -1.03 -8.25
N TYR A 79 1.83 -0.49 -8.33
CA TYR A 79 0.71 -1.02 -9.10
C TYR A 79 0.17 0.04 -10.05
N PHE A 80 -0.18 -0.37 -11.27
CA PHE A 80 -0.89 0.47 -12.24
C PHE A 80 -2.05 -0.31 -12.86
N PHE A 81 -3.23 0.31 -12.90
CA PHE A 81 -4.43 -0.24 -13.51
C PHE A 81 -5.02 0.76 -14.51
N ALA A 82 -4.98 0.40 -15.79
CA ALA A 82 -5.76 1.05 -16.82
C ALA A 82 -7.02 0.21 -17.05
N TYR A 83 -8.19 0.80 -16.92
CA TYR A 83 -9.46 0.12 -17.15
C TYR A 83 -9.59 -0.30 -18.63
N VAL A 84 -9.18 -1.54 -18.96
CA VAL A 84 -9.22 -2.16 -20.30
C VAL A 84 -9.73 -3.61 -20.24
N PRO A 85 -10.26 -4.16 -21.36
CA PRO A 85 -11.32 -5.19 -21.37
C PRO A 85 -11.00 -6.58 -20.80
N GLU A 86 -9.74 -6.87 -20.47
CA GLU A 86 -9.30 -8.17 -19.90
C GLU A 86 -8.73 -8.05 -18.48
N HIS A 87 -8.90 -6.87 -17.86
CA HIS A 87 -8.59 -6.49 -16.48
C HIS A 87 -7.28 -7.06 -15.92
N SER A 88 -6.19 -6.80 -16.63
CA SER A 88 -4.87 -6.95 -16.05
C SER A 88 -4.37 -5.63 -15.45
N TYR A 89 -3.48 -5.72 -14.47
CA TYR A 89 -2.78 -4.60 -13.89
C TYR A 89 -1.27 -4.88 -13.92
N ARG A 90 -0.48 -3.81 -13.99
CA ARG A 90 0.98 -3.89 -13.99
C ARG A 90 1.51 -3.81 -12.57
N VAL A 91 2.52 -4.62 -12.30
CA VAL A 91 3.24 -4.67 -11.03
C VAL A 91 4.72 -4.49 -11.31
N ILE A 92 5.39 -3.66 -10.52
CA ILE A 92 6.85 -3.58 -10.50
C ILE A 92 7.34 -3.45 -9.05
N ALA A 93 8.41 -4.16 -8.71
CA ALA A 93 9.01 -4.06 -7.38
C ALA A 93 9.52 -2.64 -7.11
N LYS A 94 9.49 -2.19 -5.86
CA LYS A 94 10.11 -0.91 -5.46
C LYS A 94 11.62 -0.95 -5.60
N ASP A 95 12.21 -2.08 -5.25
CA ASP A 95 13.61 -2.39 -5.50
C ASP A 95 13.74 -2.96 -6.92
N ASN A 96 13.74 -2.07 -7.91
CA ASN A 96 13.91 -2.43 -9.32
C ASN A 96 15.12 -1.70 -9.93
N GLY A 97 15.76 -2.35 -10.91
CA GLY A 97 16.88 -1.78 -11.66
C GLY A 97 16.46 -0.97 -12.90
N CYS A 98 15.19 -0.58 -13.03
CA CYS A 98 14.69 0.08 -14.23
C CYS A 98 15.20 1.53 -14.30
N ALA A 99 16.08 1.80 -15.26
CA ALA A 99 16.63 3.14 -15.46
C ALA A 99 15.54 4.13 -15.89
N GLY A 100 15.45 5.27 -15.20
CA GLY A 100 14.44 6.30 -15.49
C GLY A 100 13.03 5.95 -14.98
N PHE A 101 12.91 4.97 -14.09
CA PHE A 101 11.65 4.63 -13.43
C PHE A 101 11.01 5.84 -12.73
N ASP A 102 9.73 6.08 -13.04
CA ASP A 102 8.84 6.98 -12.32
C ASP A 102 7.57 6.22 -11.92
N LYS A 103 7.28 6.19 -10.63
CA LYS A 103 6.07 5.52 -10.11
C LYS A 103 4.77 6.09 -10.69
N ARG A 104 4.76 7.36 -11.10
CA ARG A 104 3.58 8.06 -11.64
C ARG A 104 3.46 8.00 -13.16
N ASP A 105 4.41 7.37 -13.85
CA ASP A 105 4.35 7.22 -15.30
C ASP A 105 4.64 5.76 -15.69
N VAL A 106 3.57 4.99 -15.88
CA VAL A 106 3.66 3.57 -16.27
C VAL A 106 4.44 3.33 -17.58
N ARG A 107 4.61 4.35 -18.43
CA ARG A 107 5.41 4.24 -19.66
C ARG A 107 6.90 4.09 -19.35
N THR A 108 7.33 4.52 -18.17
CA THR A 108 8.70 4.35 -17.69
C THR A 108 8.94 2.99 -17.04
N TRP A 109 7.90 2.16 -16.86
CA TRP A 109 8.04 0.85 -16.23
C TRP A 109 8.57 -0.15 -17.25
N CYS A 110 9.84 -0.53 -17.11
CA CYS A 110 10.55 -1.40 -18.02
C CYS A 110 9.82 -2.75 -18.21
N MET A 111 9.72 -3.23 -19.46
CA MET A 111 8.97 -4.45 -19.79
C MET A 111 9.56 -5.74 -19.20
N ASP A 112 10.86 -5.76 -18.92
CA ASP A 112 11.57 -6.90 -18.32
C ASP A 112 11.48 -6.93 -16.78
N HIS A 113 11.08 -5.81 -16.15
CA HIS A 113 10.94 -5.69 -14.69
C HIS A 113 9.47 -5.66 -14.23
N ALA A 114 8.57 -5.12 -15.06
CA ALA A 114 7.16 -5.03 -14.75
C ALA A 114 6.40 -6.25 -15.29
N VAL A 115 5.54 -6.82 -14.44
CA VAL A 115 4.71 -7.99 -14.77
C VAL A 115 3.26 -7.55 -14.93
N GLU A 116 2.62 -8.04 -15.99
CA GLU A 116 1.18 -7.91 -16.20
C GLU A 116 0.45 -9.06 -15.50
N VAL A 117 -0.48 -8.74 -14.61
CA VAL A 117 -1.18 -9.70 -13.76
C VAL A 117 -2.68 -9.60 -14.01
N ARG A 118 -3.34 -10.72 -14.31
CA ARG A 118 -4.80 -10.76 -14.47
C ARG A 118 -5.49 -10.63 -13.10
N ARG A 119 -6.48 -9.76 -13.01
CA ARG A 119 -7.36 -9.57 -11.84
C ARG A 119 -8.14 -10.84 -11.50
#